data_AF-A0A3S0FCL9-F1
#
_entry.id   AF-A0A3S0FCL9-F1
#
_cell.length_a   1.000
_cell.length_b   1.000
_cell.length_c   1.000
_cell.angle_alpha   90.00
_cell.angle_beta   90.00
_cell.angle_gamma   90.00
#
_symmetry.space_group_name_H-M   'P 1'
#
loop_
_entity.id
_entity.type
_entity.pdbx_description
1 polymer ?
#
loop_
_entity_poly.entity_id
_entity_poly.type
_entity_poly.pdbx_seq_one_letter_code
_entity_poly.pdbx_strand_id
1 'polypeptide(L)'
;DIGVNLQIIPVEWAEWLSQVFTNKDYDLTIVSHVEPNDIDIYSRPGYYFQYDNPKFNDVIKELGTTVDKDKRLELLGEAQKILAHDVPAVYLFELPKIGVWDAKLQGMWANWPIEADDLTKVKWAD
;
A
#
# COMPACT_ATOMS: atom_id res chain seq x y z
N ASP A 1 -12.28 8.36 26.62
CA ASP A 1 -11.87 9.52 25.82
C ASP A 1 -10.40 9.79 26.09
N ILE A 2 -9.60 10.07 25.06
CA ILE A 2 -8.14 10.24 25.13
C ILE A 2 -7.70 11.69 24.85
N GLY A 3 -8.65 12.61 24.66
CA GLY A 3 -8.34 14.04 24.47
C GLY A 3 -7.87 14.42 23.06
N VAL A 4 -8.13 13.57 22.06
CA VAL A 4 -7.83 13.84 20.66
C VAL A 4 -9.06 14.42 19.97
N ASN A 5 -8.92 15.64 19.41
CA ASN A 5 -9.96 16.28 18.62
C ASN A 5 -9.60 16.19 17.13
N LEU A 6 -10.43 15.53 16.32
CA LEU A 6 -10.20 15.32 14.90
C LEU A 6 -11.21 16.09 14.04
N GLN A 7 -10.73 16.69 12.96
CA GLN A 7 -11.55 17.27 11.90
C GLN A 7 -11.34 16.47 10.61
N ILE A 8 -12.43 15.97 10.03
CA ILE A 8 -12.39 15.28 8.73
C ILE A 8 -12.46 16.32 7.62
N ILE A 9 -11.49 16.28 6.70
CA ILE A 9 -11.43 17.15 5.53
C ILE A 9 -11.52 16.26 4.29
N PRO A 10 -12.66 16.21 3.59
CA PRO A 10 -12.76 15.50 2.32
C PRO A 10 -11.98 16.26 1.24
N VAL A 11 -11.17 15.54 0.47
CA VAL A 11 -10.38 16.08 -0.63
C VAL A 11 -10.58 15.26 -1.89
N GLU A 12 -10.56 15.93 -3.04
CA GLU A 12 -10.52 15.28 -4.35
C GLU A 12 -9.13 14.69 -4.62
N TRP A 13 -9.05 13.68 -5.48
CA TRP A 13 -7.79 12.97 -5.75
C TRP A 13 -6.64 13.88 -6.22
N ALA A 14 -6.92 14.81 -7.13
CA ALA A 14 -5.92 15.75 -7.62
C ALA A 14 -5.38 16.67 -6.49
N GLU A 15 -6.24 17.04 -5.55
CA GLU A 15 -5.85 17.83 -4.39
C GLU A 15 -5.02 17.00 -3.41
N TRP A 16 -5.41 15.75 -3.17
CA TRP A 16 -4.63 14.81 -2.36
C TRP A 16 -3.21 14.63 -2.92
N LEU A 17 -3.08 14.44 -4.24
CA LEU A 17 -1.77 14.34 -4.91
C LEU A 17 -0.90 15.58 -4.73
N SER A 18 -1.52 16.77 -4.78
CA SER A 18 -0.81 18.03 -4.57
C SER A 18 -0.43 18.23 -3.10
N GLN A 19 -1.40 18.26 -2.19
CA GLN A 19 -1.21 18.58 -0.78
C GLN A 19 -0.47 17.47 -0.03
N VAL A 20 -0.97 16.23 -0.11
CA VAL A 20 -0.47 15.11 0.71
C VAL A 20 0.76 14.50 0.06
N PHE A 21 0.64 14.03 -1.18
CA PHE A 21 1.69 13.23 -1.81
C PHE A 21 2.91 14.07 -2.17
N THR A 22 2.69 15.26 -2.76
CA THR A 22 3.77 16.11 -3.25
C THR A 22 4.27 17.06 -2.16
N ASN A 23 3.38 17.86 -1.57
CA ASN A 23 3.75 18.90 -0.61
C ASN A 23 3.93 18.37 0.82
N LYS A 24 3.45 17.15 1.13
CA LYS A 24 3.54 16.52 2.45
C LYS A 24 2.89 17.39 3.55
N ASP A 25 1.88 18.14 3.15
CA ASP A 25 1.15 19.07 4.00
C ASP A 25 -0.09 18.39 4.58
N TYR A 26 0.12 17.62 5.65
CA TYR A 26 -0.95 16.89 6.34
C TYR A 26 -0.52 16.48 7.76
N ASP A 27 -1.49 16.38 8.66
CA ASP A 27 -1.30 15.74 9.98
C ASP A 27 -1.56 14.22 9.88
N LEU A 28 -2.71 13.86 9.30
CA LEU A 28 -3.14 12.48 9.05
C LEU A 28 -3.78 12.40 7.67
N THR A 29 -3.52 11.30 6.97
CA THR A 29 -4.15 11.01 5.69
C THR A 29 -4.58 9.55 5.62
N ILE A 30 -5.63 9.27 4.86
CA ILE A 30 -6.14 7.91 4.64
C ILE A 30 -6.19 7.69 3.14
N VAL A 31 -5.50 6.65 2.67
CA VAL A 31 -5.49 6.22 1.28
C VAL A 31 -5.37 4.69 1.22
N SER A 32 -5.90 4.10 0.16
CA SER A 32 -5.69 2.68 -0.13
C SER A 32 -4.43 2.54 -0.99
N HIS A 33 -3.38 1.94 -0.43
CA HIS A 33 -2.27 1.40 -1.23
C HIS A 33 -2.70 0.07 -1.83
N VAL A 34 -2.42 -0.15 -3.10
CA VAL A 34 -2.93 -1.30 -3.88
C VAL A 34 -1.81 -2.14 -4.49
N GLU A 35 -0.58 -1.65 -4.38
CA GLU A 35 0.62 -2.23 -4.97
C GLU A 35 1.09 -3.46 -4.17
N PRO A 36 1.23 -4.63 -4.81
CA PRO A 36 1.67 -5.83 -4.12
C PRO A 36 3.18 -5.81 -3.84
N ASN A 37 3.59 -6.27 -2.65
CA ASN A 37 4.99 -6.39 -2.22
C ASN A 37 5.79 -5.08 -2.24
N ASP A 38 5.14 -3.95 -1.98
CA ASP A 38 5.72 -2.61 -2.04
C ASP A 38 6.42 -2.17 -0.74
N ILE A 39 6.71 -3.08 0.20
CA ILE A 39 7.25 -2.74 1.53
C ILE A 39 8.53 -1.89 1.50
N ASP A 40 9.30 -1.92 0.39
CA ASP A 40 10.47 -1.06 0.18
C ASP A 40 10.12 0.43 0.15
N ILE A 41 8.86 0.80 -0.08
CA ILE A 41 8.38 2.18 -0.18
C ILE A 41 8.71 2.99 1.08
N TYR A 42 8.71 2.36 2.24
CA TYR A 42 9.09 2.97 3.53
C TYR A 42 10.59 3.28 3.63
N SER A 43 11.43 2.74 2.73
CA SER A 43 12.86 3.05 2.66
C SER A 43 13.19 4.14 1.64
N ARG A 44 12.19 4.63 0.89
CA ARG A 44 12.40 5.63 -0.18
C ARG A 44 12.58 7.03 0.45
N PRO A 45 13.73 7.67 0.26
CA PRO A 45 14.01 8.95 0.89
C PRO A 45 13.04 10.02 0.38
N GLY A 46 12.44 10.76 1.31
CA GLY A 46 11.53 11.85 0.98
C GLY A 46 10.19 11.41 0.41
N TYR A 47 9.79 10.13 0.58
CA TYR A 47 8.43 9.72 0.29
C TYR A 47 7.42 10.40 1.24
N TYR A 48 6.14 10.43 0.87
CA TYR A 48 5.17 11.26 1.58
C TYR A 48 4.94 10.83 3.03
N PHE A 49 5.18 9.56 3.39
CA PHE A 49 5.15 9.08 4.77
C PHE A 49 6.10 9.84 5.72
N GLN A 50 7.09 10.55 5.18
CA GLN A 50 8.10 11.28 5.96
C GLN A 50 8.82 10.38 7.00
N TYR A 51 8.93 9.10 6.68
CA TYR A 51 9.56 8.09 7.51
C TYR A 51 11.01 7.86 7.06
N ASP A 52 11.91 7.76 8.02
CA ASP A 52 13.31 7.40 7.80
C ASP A 52 13.80 6.52 8.96
N ASN A 53 14.33 5.34 8.63
CA ASN A 53 14.92 4.44 9.60
C ASN A 53 16.10 3.70 8.94
N PRO A 54 17.36 4.02 9.30
CA PRO A 54 18.53 3.39 8.71
C PRO A 54 18.54 1.86 8.84
N LYS A 55 18.02 1.30 9.95
CA LYS A 55 17.93 -0.15 10.13
C LYS A 55 16.95 -0.78 9.16
N PHE A 56 15.80 -0.15 8.96
CA PHE A 56 14.83 -0.59 7.96
C PHE A 56 15.45 -0.56 6.56
N ASN A 57 16.17 0.52 6.22
CA ASN A 57 16.84 0.67 4.93
C ASN A 57 17.87 -0.45 4.69
N ASP A 58 18.64 -0.84 5.72
CA ASP A 58 19.59 -1.94 5.64
C ASP A 58 18.88 -3.29 5.38
N VAL A 59 17.77 -3.57 6.07
CA VAL A 59 16.97 -4.79 5.87
C VAL A 59 16.41 -4.85 4.44
N ILE A 60 15.85 -3.75 3.92
CA ILE A 60 15.32 -3.69 2.55
C ILE A 60 16.43 -3.88 1.52
N LYS A 61 17.61 -3.29 1.75
CA LYS A 61 18.77 -3.45 0.88
C LYS A 61 19.25 -4.91 0.81
N GLU A 62 19.32 -5.59 1.95
CA GLU A 62 19.66 -7.02 2.00
C GLU A 62 18.58 -7.87 1.30
N LEU A 63 17.30 -7.59 1.58
CA LEU A 63 16.16 -8.27 0.97
C LEU A 63 16.17 -8.16 -0.56
N GLY A 64 16.57 -7.00 -1.10
CA GLY A 64 16.64 -6.75 -2.55
C GLY A 64 17.68 -7.59 -3.29
N THR A 65 18.69 -8.12 -2.59
CA THR A 65 19.75 -8.95 -3.19
C THR A 65 19.71 -10.41 -2.76
N THR A 66 18.91 -10.75 -1.75
CA THR A 66 18.77 -12.11 -1.22
C THR A 66 17.94 -12.99 -2.16
N VAL A 67 18.51 -14.11 -2.61
CA VAL A 67 17.83 -15.13 -3.43
C VAL A 67 17.27 -16.29 -2.62
N ASP A 68 17.89 -16.59 -1.47
CA ASP A 68 17.47 -17.68 -0.59
C ASP A 68 16.08 -17.40 -0.01
N LYS A 69 15.16 -18.33 -0.21
CA LYS A 69 13.75 -18.12 0.13
C LYS A 69 13.53 -17.95 1.64
N ASP A 70 14.18 -18.76 2.45
CA ASP A 70 13.97 -18.75 3.90
C ASP A 70 14.57 -17.47 4.50
N LYS A 71 15.73 -17.05 4.01
CA LYS A 71 16.33 -15.77 4.40
C LYS A 71 15.48 -14.57 3.97
N ARG A 72 14.88 -14.59 2.78
CA ARG A 72 13.94 -13.54 2.35
C ARG A 72 12.74 -13.43 3.30
N LEU A 73 12.17 -14.56 3.74
CA LEU A 73 11.05 -14.57 4.68
C LEU A 73 11.45 -14.03 6.06
N GLU A 74 12.66 -14.35 6.53
CA GLU A 74 13.23 -13.78 7.76
C GLU A 74 13.31 -12.24 7.67
N LEU A 75 13.90 -11.73 6.59
CA LEU A 75 14.08 -10.28 6.35
C LEU A 75 12.74 -9.55 6.20
N LEU A 76 11.77 -10.13 5.50
CA LEU A 76 10.41 -9.59 5.42
C LEU A 76 9.76 -9.51 6.80
N GLY A 77 9.91 -10.55 7.62
CA GLY A 77 9.41 -10.56 8.98
C GLY A 77 10.10 -9.51 9.88
N GLU A 78 11.39 -9.27 9.69
CA GLU A 78 12.12 -8.20 10.38
C GLU A 78 11.63 -6.80 9.96
N ALA A 79 11.51 -6.55 8.65
CA ALA A 79 10.97 -5.30 8.11
C ALA A 79 9.58 -5.00 8.68
N GLN A 80 8.69 -5.99 8.70
CA GLN A 80 7.34 -5.85 9.26
C GLN A 80 7.35 -5.56 10.76
N LYS A 81 8.25 -6.19 11.54
CA LYS A 81 8.38 -5.91 12.98
C LYS A 81 8.84 -4.48 13.24
N ILE A 82 9.77 -3.96 12.44
CA ILE A 82 10.22 -2.57 12.55
C ILE A 82 9.03 -1.63 12.30
N LEU A 83 8.28 -1.81 11.21
CA LEU A 83 7.12 -0.97 10.91
C LEU A 83 6.01 -1.10 11.96
N ALA A 84 5.78 -2.29 12.51
CA ALA A 84 4.80 -2.51 13.57
C ALA A 84 5.18 -1.83 14.89
N HIS A 85 6.49 -1.64 15.15
CA HIS A 85 6.99 -0.93 16.32
C HIS A 85 6.98 0.60 16.12
N ASP A 86 7.41 1.05 14.95
CA ASP A 86 7.59 2.48 14.66
C ASP A 86 6.27 3.16 14.21
N VAL A 87 5.33 2.37 13.69
CA VAL A 87 3.98 2.79 13.27
C VAL A 87 4.00 4.03 12.35
N PRO A 88 4.76 4.04 11.23
CA PRO A 88 4.70 5.14 10.27
C PRO A 88 3.35 5.24 9.55
N ALA A 89 2.58 4.15 9.56
CA ALA A 89 1.21 4.07 9.11
C ALA A 89 0.41 3.13 10.02
N VAL A 90 -0.90 3.38 10.14
CA VAL A 90 -1.83 2.49 10.83
C VAL A 90 -2.54 1.62 9.79
N TYR A 91 -2.18 0.35 9.71
CA TYR A 91 -2.81 -0.61 8.82
C TYR A 91 -4.19 -0.99 9.36
N LEU A 92 -5.25 -0.70 8.60
CA LEU A 92 -6.63 -0.90 9.05
C LEU A 92 -7.19 -2.26 8.61
N PHE A 93 -7.15 -2.52 7.30
CA PHE A 93 -7.66 -3.75 6.68
C PHE A 93 -7.17 -3.85 5.23
N GLU A 94 -7.27 -5.04 4.66
CA GLU A 94 -7.12 -5.27 3.22
C GLU A 94 -8.45 -4.96 2.52
N LEU A 95 -8.48 -3.93 1.68
CA LEU A 95 -9.70 -3.53 0.97
C LEU A 95 -10.06 -4.60 -0.07
N PRO A 96 -11.21 -5.31 0.06
CA PRO A 96 -11.55 -6.35 -0.90
C PRO A 96 -11.90 -5.76 -2.26
N LYS A 97 -11.57 -6.50 -3.31
CA LYS A 97 -12.12 -6.25 -4.65
C LYS A 97 -13.63 -6.50 -4.63
N ILE A 98 -14.40 -5.41 -4.69
CA ILE A 98 -15.85 -5.48 -4.86
C ILE A 98 -16.19 -4.95 -6.25
N GLY A 99 -16.82 -5.79 -7.06
CA GLY A 99 -17.26 -5.41 -8.40
C GLY A 99 -18.65 -5.96 -8.68
N VAL A 100 -19.41 -5.19 -9.46
CA VAL A 100 -20.69 -5.61 -10.03
C VAL A 100 -20.56 -5.58 -11.53
N TRP A 101 -20.78 -6.71 -12.18
CA TRP A 101 -20.77 -6.83 -13.63
C TRP A 101 -22.03 -7.53 -14.11
N ASP A 102 -22.37 -7.33 -15.38
CA ASP A 102 -23.49 -8.02 -16.01
C ASP A 102 -23.27 -9.54 -15.94
N ALA A 103 -24.31 -10.31 -15.63
CA ALA A 103 -24.23 -11.76 -15.51
C ALA A 103 -23.79 -12.46 -16.81
N LYS A 104 -23.91 -11.79 -17.95
CA LYS A 104 -23.44 -12.26 -19.26
C LYS A 104 -21.95 -11.99 -19.49
N LEU A 105 -21.27 -11.20 -18.66
CA LEU A 105 -19.82 -11.03 -18.76
C LEU A 105 -19.09 -12.21 -18.13
N GLN A 106 -18.20 -12.83 -18.90
CA GLN A 106 -17.33 -13.92 -18.48
C GLN A 106 -15.87 -13.50 -18.57
N GLY A 107 -15.00 -14.15 -17.79
CA GLY A 107 -13.55 -13.96 -17.87
C GLY A 107 -12.98 -12.85 -16.99
N MET A 108 -13.82 -12.12 -16.24
CA MET A 108 -13.36 -11.19 -15.21
C MET A 108 -12.56 -11.95 -14.15
N TRP A 109 -11.46 -11.35 -13.70
CA TRP A 109 -10.69 -11.90 -12.59
C TRP A 109 -11.52 -11.93 -11.30
N ALA A 110 -11.48 -13.07 -10.60
CA ALA A 110 -12.07 -13.20 -9.28
C ALA A 110 -11.31 -12.35 -8.25
N ASN A 111 -9.97 -12.44 -8.27
CA ASN A 111 -9.05 -11.69 -7.39
C ASN A 111 -8.12 -10.81 -8.23
N TRP A 112 -7.70 -9.66 -7.72
CA TRP A 112 -6.71 -8.79 -8.34
C TRP A 112 -5.33 -9.01 -7.70
N PRO A 113 -4.41 -9.72 -8.36
CA PRO A 113 -3.05 -9.90 -7.84
C PRO A 113 -2.15 -8.68 -8.05
N ILE A 114 -2.59 -7.69 -8.84
CA ILE A 114 -1.89 -6.44 -9.21
C ILE A 114 -2.93 -5.33 -9.41
N GLU A 115 -2.53 -4.05 -9.42
CA GLU A 115 -3.41 -2.91 -9.70
C GLU A 115 -3.86 -2.78 -11.18
N ALA A 116 -4.47 -3.83 -11.75
CA ALA A 116 -4.92 -3.83 -13.13
C ALA A 116 -6.27 -4.52 -13.35
N ASP A 117 -7.06 -3.92 -14.25
CA ASP A 117 -8.22 -4.54 -14.87
C ASP A 117 -7.79 -5.36 -16.10
N ASP A 118 -7.45 -6.63 -15.90
CA ASP A 118 -7.18 -7.54 -17.02
C ASP A 118 -8.48 -7.91 -17.75
N LEU A 119 -8.63 -7.33 -18.95
CA LEU A 119 -9.75 -7.60 -19.85
C LEU A 119 -9.40 -8.60 -20.97
N THR A 120 -8.20 -9.17 -20.99
CA THR A 120 -7.72 -10.01 -22.11
C THR A 120 -8.55 -11.27 -22.32
N LYS A 121 -9.20 -11.78 -21.26
CA LYS A 121 -10.09 -12.95 -21.29
C LYS A 121 -11.57 -12.58 -21.19
N VAL A 122 -11.88 -11.29 -21.07
CA VAL A 122 -13.24 -10.82 -20.84
C VAL A 122 -14.04 -10.86 -22.13
N LYS A 123 -15.22 -11.46 -22.08
CA LYS A 123 -16.13 -11.57 -23.21
C LYS A 123 -17.58 -11.63 -22.76
N TRP A 124 -18.49 -11.28 -23.66
CA TRP A 124 -19.90 -11.60 -23.51
C TRP A 124 -20.12 -13.10 -23.72
N ALA A 125 -20.97 -13.68 -22.88
CA ALA A 125 -21.58 -14.99 -23.12
C ALA A 125 -22.55 -14.87 -24.31
N ASP A 126 -22.57 -15.90 -25.16
CA ASP A 126 -23.51 -16.02 -26.29
C ASP A 126 -24.97 -16.08 -25.83
#